data_AF-A0A7V9R8C1-F1
#
_entry.id   AF-A0A7V9R8C1-F1
#
_cell.length_a   1.000
_cell.length_b   1.000
_cell.length_c   1.000
_cell.angle_alpha   90.00
_cell.angle_beta   90.00
_cell.angle_gamma   90.00
#
_symmetry.space_group_name_H-M   'P 1'
#
loop_
_entity.id
_entity.type
_entity.pdbx_description
1 polymer ?
#
loop_
_entity_poly.entity_id
_entity_poly.type
_entity_poly.pdbx_seq_one_letter_code
_entity_poly.pdbx_strand_id
1 'polypeptide(L)' 'RGQDVSNLLVLLAINVFISFVVPNISWQGHFGGLGAGLVVGLLFGYAPRQRRTTVHLVALGLMFVGIVVATLARTASLTG' A
#
# COMPACT_ATOMS: atom_id res chain seq x y z
N ARG A 1 -6.18 -6.87 -25.01
CA ARG A 1 -6.26 -5.39 -25.19
C ARG A 1 -5.46 -4.80 -24.05
N GLY A 2 -4.28 -4.23 -24.31
CA GLY A 2 -3.56 -3.49 -23.27
C GLY A 2 -4.42 -2.29 -22.92
N GLN A 3 -4.95 -2.23 -21.69
CA GLN A 3 -5.56 -0.98 -21.22
C GLN A 3 -4.47 0.08 -21.22
N ASP A 4 -4.79 1.25 -21.76
CA ASP A 4 -3.89 2.39 -21.69
C ASP A 4 -3.70 2.77 -20.22
N VAL A 5 -2.53 2.42 -19.68
CA VAL A 5 -2.14 2.73 -18.30
C VAL A 5 -1.53 4.13 -18.18
N SER A 6 -1.30 4.83 -19.29
CA SER A 6 -0.68 6.16 -19.30
C SER A 6 -1.49 7.13 -18.44
N ASN A 7 -2.81 7.15 -18.62
CA ASN A 7 -3.70 7.98 -17.80
C ASN A 7 -3.67 7.63 -16.31
N LEU A 8 -3.60 6.34 -15.97
CA LEU A 8 -3.48 5.91 -14.58
C LEU A 8 -2.16 6.36 -13.96
N LEU A 9 -1.06 6.27 -14.71
CA LEU A 9 0.27 6.71 -14.26
C LEU A 9 0.32 8.24 -14.08
N VAL A 10 -0.30 8.99 -14.99
CA VAL A 10 -0.43 10.46 -14.86
C VAL A 10 -1.21 10.82 -13.60
N LEU A 11 -2.37 10.19 -13.38
CA LEU A 11 -3.17 10.41 -12.18
C LEU A 11 -2.42 10.04 -10.90
N LEU A 12 -1.68 8.93 -10.92
CA LEU A 12 -0.83 8.52 -9.79
C LEU A 12 0.22 9.59 -9.51
N ALA A 13 0.96 10.04 -10.53
CA ALA A 13 1.98 11.07 -10.39
C ALA A 13 1.43 12.38 -9.79
N ILE A 14 0.25 12.82 -10.25
CA ILE A 14 -0.43 14.00 -9.72
C ILE A 14 -0.78 13.81 -8.24
N ASN A 15 -1.40 12.67 -7.88
CA ASN A 15 -1.76 12.39 -6.47
C ASN A 15 -0.54 12.33 -5.55
N VAL A 16 0.54 11.71 -6.02
CA VAL A 16 1.82 11.68 -5.29
C VAL A 16 2.33 13.11 -5.10
N PHE A 17 2.45 13.89 -6.17
CA PHE A 17 2.95 15.26 -6.11
C PHE A 17 2.17 16.15 -5.14
N ILE A 18 0.83 16.11 -5.20
CA ILE A 18 -0.04 16.86 -4.27
C ILE A 18 0.24 16.48 -2.82
N SER A 19 0.46 15.20 -2.54
CA SER A 19 0.74 14.71 -1.18
C SER A 19 2.07 15.22 -0.60
N PHE A 20 3.00 15.68 -1.44
CA PHE A 20 4.30 16.25 -1.02
C PHE A 20 4.32 17.78 -0.98
N VAL A 21 3.48 18.44 -1.79
CA VAL A 21 3.48 19.92 -1.93
C VAL A 21 2.52 20.58 -0.96
N VAL A 22 1.41 19.92 -0.61
CA VAL A 22 0.40 20.51 0.27
C VAL A 22 0.88 20.42 1.74
N PRO A 23 1.00 21.56 2.44
CA PRO A 23 1.38 21.58 3.84
C PRO A 23 0.32 20.89 4.71
N ASN A 24 0.73 20.41 5.88
CA ASN A 24 -0.13 19.66 6.82
C ASN A 24 -0.48 18.23 6.36
N ILE A 25 0.25 17.69 5.37
CA ILE A 25 0.19 16.28 4.97
C ILE A 25 1.44 15.55 5.48
N SER A 26 1.25 14.42 6.19
CA SER A 26 2.37 13.55 6.56
C SER A 26 2.86 12.79 5.34
N TRP A 27 3.93 13.28 4.72
CA TRP A 27 4.58 12.60 3.61
C TRP A 27 5.08 11.20 3.99
N GLN A 28 5.45 10.97 5.27
CA GLN A 28 5.83 9.65 5.76
C GLN A 28 4.66 8.65 5.69
N GLY A 29 3.45 9.09 6.08
CA GLY A 29 2.24 8.28 5.99
C GLY A 29 1.86 7.95 4.54
N HIS A 30 1.92 8.94 3.65
CA HIS A 30 1.64 8.74 2.22
C HIS A 30 2.66 7.81 1.56
N PHE A 31 3.95 7.98 1.84
CA PHE A 31 5.00 7.13 1.27
C PHE A 31 4.94 5.70 1.82
N GLY A 32 4.61 5.54 3.11
CA GLY A 32 4.34 4.24 3.71
C GLY A 32 3.17 3.51 3.05
N GLY A 33 2.06 4.23 2.79
CA GLY A 33 0.89 3.71 2.08
C GLY A 33 1.20 3.32 0.63
N LEU A 34 1.98 4.14 -0.09
CA LEU A 34 2.44 3.81 -1.45
C LEU A 34 3.31 2.56 -1.46
N GLY A 35 4.27 2.43 -0.53
CA GLY A 35 5.12 1.25 -0.41
C GLY A 35 4.31 -0.01 -0.12
N ALA A 36 3.40 0.04 0.84
CA ALA A 36 2.50 -1.07 1.17
C ALA A 36 1.62 -1.47 -0.04
N GLY A 37 1.05 -0.48 -0.72
CA GLY A 37 0.23 -0.69 -1.92
C GLY A 37 1.02 -1.31 -3.08
N LEU A 38 2.25 -0.88 -3.32
CA LEU A 38 3.14 -1.47 -4.32
C LEU A 38 3.43 -2.94 -4.03
N VAL A 39 3.75 -3.28 -2.78
CA VAL A 39 4.01 -4.67 -2.37
C VAL A 39 2.79 -5.55 -2.63
N VAL A 40 1.60 -5.12 -2.17
CA VAL A 40 0.35 -5.88 -2.38
C VAL A 40 0.00 -5.97 -3.87
N GLY A 41 0.14 -4.86 -4.61
CA GLY A 41 -0.11 -4.81 -6.05
C GLY A 41 0.77 -5.77 -6.86
N LEU A 42 2.06 -5.86 -6.51
CA LEU A 42 2.99 -6.82 -7.13
C LEU A 42 2.58 -8.27 -6.81
N LEU A 43 2.23 -8.56 -5.55
CA LEU A 43 1.77 -9.89 -5.17
C LEU A 43 0.50 -10.30 -5.93
N PHE A 44 -0.42 -9.37 -6.17
CA PHE A 44 -1.64 -9.63 -6.95
C PHE A 44 -1.35 -9.77 -8.45
N GLY A 45 -0.51 -8.89 -9.00
CA GLY A 45 -0.19 -8.85 -10.43
C GLY A 45 0.57 -10.11 -10.89
N TYR A 46 1.49 -10.60 -10.06
CA TYR A 46 2.36 -11.74 -10.37
C TYR A 46 1.92 -13.06 -9.73
N ALA A 47 0.78 -13.10 -9.04
CA ALA A 47 0.27 -14.33 -8.43
C ALA A 47 0.01 -15.42 -9.49
N PRO A 48 0.57 -16.64 -9.32
CA PRO A 48 0.36 -17.75 -10.23
C PRO A 48 -1.12 -18.17 -10.24
N ARG A 49 -1.67 -18.43 -11.44
CA ARG A 49 -3.10 -18.67 -11.65
C ARG A 49 -3.70 -19.72 -10.72
N GLN A 50 -2.97 -20.81 -10.44
CA GLN A 50 -3.43 -21.89 -9.56
C GLN A 50 -3.56 -21.48 -8.09
N ARG A 51 -2.85 -20.43 -7.64
CA ARG A 51 -2.80 -20.02 -6.22
C ARG A 51 -3.21 -18.57 -6.00
N ARG A 52 -3.81 -17.90 -6.99
CA ARG A 52 -4.20 -16.48 -6.92
C ARG A 52 -4.95 -16.14 -5.64
N THR A 53 -6.02 -16.88 -5.34
CA THR A 53 -6.83 -16.66 -4.14
C THR A 53 -6.00 -16.79 -2.87
N THR A 54 -5.18 -17.84 -2.76
CA THR A 54 -4.30 -18.05 -1.60
C THR A 54 -3.28 -16.93 -1.46
N VAL A 55 -2.61 -16.52 -2.54
CA VAL A 55 -1.62 -15.43 -2.51
C VAL A 55 -2.29 -14.12 -2.11
N HIS A 56 -3.48 -13.82 -2.64
CA HIS A 56 -4.21 -12.60 -2.30
C HIS A 56 -4.62 -12.57 -0.83
N LEU A 57 -5.17 -13.67 -0.30
CA LEU A 57 -5.57 -13.78 1.09
C LEU A 57 -4.37 -13.68 2.04
N VAL A 58 -3.26 -14.34 1.70
CA VAL A 58 -2.02 -14.26 2.49
C VAL A 58 -1.45 -12.84 2.44
N ALA A 59 -1.38 -12.21 1.27
CA ALA A 59 -0.86 -10.85 1.12
C ALA A 59 -1.67 -9.84 1.95
N LEU A 60 -3.00 -9.88 1.83
CA LEU A 60 -3.89 -9.00 2.59
C LEU A 60 -3.86 -9.32 4.09
N GLY A 61 -3.86 -10.61 4.44
CA GLY A 61 -3.81 -11.06 5.83
C GLY A 61 -2.52 -10.63 6.53
N LEU A 62 -1.35 -10.83 5.89
CA LEU A 62 -0.07 -10.38 6.42
C LEU A 62 0.01 -8.86 6.55
N MET A 63 -0.49 -8.12 5.56
CA MET A 63 -0.53 -6.65 5.62
C MET A 63 -1.41 -6.17 6.78
N PHE A 64 -2.61 -6.75 6.93
CA PHE A 64 -3.53 -6.42 8.01
C PHE A 64 -2.94 -6.72 9.39
N VAL A 65 -2.40 -7.94 9.58
CA VAL A 65 -1.76 -8.33 10.84
C VAL A 65 -0.56 -7.42 11.13
N GLY A 66 0.26 -7.11 10.13
CA GLY A 66 1.39 -6.19 10.28
C GLY A 66 0.96 -4.81 10.77
N ILE A 67 -0.11 -4.24 10.19
CA ILE A 67 -0.67 -2.95 10.62
C ILE A 67 -1.20 -3.03 12.06
N VAL A 68 -1.94 -4.09 12.40
CA VAL A 68 -2.48 -4.29 13.76
C VAL A 68 -1.34 -4.39 14.77
N VAL A 69 -0.33 -5.23 14.53
CA VAL A 69 0.82 -5.41 15.42
C VAL A 69 1.60 -4.11 15.58
N ALA A 70 1.89 -3.40 14.48
CA ALA A 70 2.59 -2.12 14.55
C ALA A 70 1.80 -1.07 15.34
N THR A 71 0.48 -1.04 15.17
CA THR A 71 -0.42 -0.13 15.91
C THR A 71 -0.41 -0.47 17.40
N LEU A 72 -0.60 -1.74 17.76
CA LEU A 72 -0.60 -2.18 19.16
C LEU A 72 0.76 -1.91 19.84
N ALA A 73 1.86 -2.19 19.16
CA ALA A 73 3.20 -1.90 19.66
C ALA A 73 3.40 -0.40 19.88
N ARG A 74 2.94 0.44 18.95
CA ARG A 74 2.98 1.89 19.09
C ARG A 74 2.12 2.36 20.27
N THR A 75 0.91 1.86 20.41
CA THR A 75 0.04 2.19 21.54
C THR A 75 0.68 1.82 22.87
N ALA A 76 1.20 0.60 22.99
CA ALA A 76 1.88 0.13 24.20
C ALA A 76 3.08 1.02 24.57
N SER A 77 3.84 1.53 23.59
CA SER A 77 4.96 2.46 23.83
C SER A 77 4.55 3.85 24.33
N LEU A 78 3.30 4.25 24.11
CA LEU A 78 2.78 5.57 24.48
C LEU A 78 1.98 5.54 25.79
N THR A 79 1.42 4.38 26.15
CA THR A 79 0.62 4.20 27.38
C THR A 79 1.38 3.49 28.50
N GLY A 80 2.58 2.99 28.22
CA GLY A 80 3.46 2.33 29.18
C GLY A 80 4.39 3.28 29.92
#